data_AF-A0A6N1XFN1-F1
#
_entry.id   AF-A0A6N1XFN1-F1
#
_cell.length_a   1.000
_cell.length_b   1.000
_cell.length_c   1.000
_cell.angle_alpha   90.00
_cell.angle_beta   90.00
_cell.angle_gamma   90.00
#
_symmetry.space_group_name_H-M   'P 1'
#
loop_
_entity.id
_entity.type
_entity.pdbx_description
1 polymer ?
#
loop_
_entity_poly.entity_id
_entity_poly.type
_entity_poly.pdbx_seq_one_letter_code
_entity_poly.pdbx_strand_id
1 'polypeptide(L)'
;MRPGDPNLDMLELMAAKLGQLTEQLVFVGGSTTGLFITDPLLPPVRVTRDVDVITEASSRQDYHQLEESLRALGFSPDMRPEAPICRWQIGVLILDLMPTDAAILGFANRWYPDALTNADTTRLPSGRVIRTLTPPHFLGTKLEAFHGRGNGDYWASHDMEDIVCVIDGRAEIVAEVAASNEALRHYLHAEFATLHADPMFAEAVSGFLPGDAISQTRAPRILQRIAALAGKNLTVAVNPKTPQNQNHEPRETRTRPLGSCRQPARQPEPRRFVRKYQRIIRDYNREKDAAEIARIFEQLMALDKELDAEERRFVREGFDNDEQLAIFDLLQKENLKPGEMDRIRKAARDLLPKLEQRRVLADYWQERAASRAQVETAILDHLYEELPETFDENEVRLLSARVLGLLMRPGDERRLH
;
A
#
# COMPACT_ATOMS: atom_id res chain seq x y z
N MET A 1 -8.80 2.21 18.15
CA MET A 1 -7.96 3.05 17.28
C MET A 1 -6.52 2.65 17.47
N ARG A 2 -5.76 2.47 16.39
CA ARG A 2 -4.41 1.93 16.45
C ARG A 2 -3.40 3.03 16.82
N PRO A 3 -2.51 2.81 17.82
CA PRO A 3 -1.38 3.70 18.08
C PRO A 3 -0.44 3.73 16.87
N GLY A 4 -0.02 4.92 16.43
CA GLY A 4 0.91 5.09 15.31
C GLY A 4 0.27 5.21 13.92
N ASP A 5 -1.04 5.49 13.84
CA ASP A 5 -1.66 5.93 12.58
C ASP A 5 -1.13 7.33 12.20
N PRO A 6 -0.41 7.48 11.07
CA PRO A 6 0.20 8.74 10.69
C PRO A 6 -0.82 9.83 10.30
N ASN A 7 -2.07 9.45 10.01
CA ASN A 7 -3.11 10.40 9.62
C ASN A 7 -3.91 10.93 10.82
N LEU A 8 -3.70 10.36 12.00
CA LEU A 8 -4.54 10.63 13.18
C LEU A 8 -4.41 12.08 13.69
N ASP A 9 -3.20 12.62 13.72
CA ASP A 9 -2.96 14.00 14.13
C ASP A 9 -3.63 14.99 13.17
N MET A 10 -3.62 14.68 11.87
CA MET A 10 -4.29 15.49 10.86
C MET A 10 -5.82 15.44 11.02
N LEU A 11 -6.38 14.26 11.26
CA LEU A 11 -7.81 14.10 11.55
C LEU A 11 -8.24 14.84 12.81
N GLU A 12 -7.42 14.78 13.87
CA GLU A 12 -7.65 15.51 15.12
C GLU A 12 -7.65 17.02 14.92
N LEU A 13 -6.64 17.53 14.22
CA LEU A 13 -6.53 18.95 13.95
C LEU A 13 -7.68 19.43 13.05
N MET A 14 -8.03 18.65 12.02
CA MET A 14 -9.14 18.97 11.13
C MET A 14 -10.48 18.97 11.86
N ALA A 15 -10.77 17.93 12.66
CA ALA A 15 -11.98 17.88 13.48
C ALA A 15 -12.06 19.04 14.47
N ALA A 16 -10.92 19.43 15.05
CA ALA A 16 -10.85 20.60 15.93
C ALA A 16 -11.15 21.92 15.20
N LYS A 17 -10.69 22.08 13.94
CA LYS A 17 -10.97 23.26 13.11
C LYS A 17 -12.40 23.32 12.60
N LEU A 18 -12.97 22.19 12.23
CA LEU A 18 -14.36 22.09 11.78
C LEU A 18 -15.36 22.32 12.92
N GLY A 19 -15.00 21.99 14.17
CA GLY A 19 -15.85 22.25 15.33
C GLY A 19 -17.20 21.54 15.21
N GLN A 20 -18.31 22.25 15.43
CA GLN A 20 -19.67 21.69 15.33
C GLN A 20 -20.02 21.24 13.91
N LEU A 21 -19.30 21.71 12.88
CA LEU A 21 -19.58 21.33 11.50
C LEU A 21 -19.38 19.83 11.27
N THR A 22 -18.58 19.15 12.10
CA THR A 22 -18.38 17.70 12.02
C THR A 22 -19.67 16.90 12.20
N GLU A 23 -20.73 17.47 12.79
CA GLU A 23 -22.03 16.80 12.94
C GLU A 23 -22.75 16.62 11.60
N GLN A 24 -22.51 17.55 10.66
CA GLN A 24 -23.09 17.57 9.32
C GLN A 24 -22.21 16.85 8.28
N LEU A 25 -21.00 16.44 8.68
CA LEU A 25 -19.99 15.89 7.79
C LEU A 25 -19.71 14.43 8.12
N VAL A 26 -19.34 13.67 7.10
CA VAL A 26 -18.79 12.31 7.24
C VAL A 26 -17.40 12.31 6.65
N PHE A 27 -16.41 11.92 7.45
CA PHE A 27 -15.02 11.80 7.05
C PHE A 27 -14.86 10.56 6.17
N VAL A 28 -14.22 10.74 5.03
CA VAL A 28 -14.01 9.70 4.01
C VAL A 28 -12.56 9.69 3.54
N GLY A 29 -12.27 8.90 2.51
CA GLY A 29 -10.99 8.93 1.82
C GLY A 29 -9.85 8.30 2.61
N GLY A 30 -8.63 8.42 2.07
CA GLY A 30 -7.47 7.67 2.58
C GLY A 30 -7.05 8.08 4.00
N SER A 31 -7.37 9.30 4.42
CA SER A 31 -7.09 9.78 5.78
C SER A 31 -7.75 8.92 6.86
N THR A 32 -8.88 8.26 6.53
CA THR A 32 -9.64 7.41 7.45
C THR A 32 -9.24 5.94 7.41
N THR A 33 -8.38 5.51 6.48
CA THR A 33 -8.00 4.09 6.28
C THR A 33 -7.54 3.43 7.59
N GLY A 34 -6.68 4.11 8.35
CA GLY A 34 -6.13 3.61 9.61
C GLY A 34 -7.16 3.41 10.72
N LEU A 35 -8.31 4.10 10.65
CA LEU A 35 -9.41 3.96 11.61
C LEU A 35 -10.13 2.60 11.47
N PHE A 36 -10.08 1.97 10.29
CA PHE A 36 -10.74 0.69 10.01
C PHE A 36 -9.91 -0.54 10.38
N ILE A 37 -8.61 -0.36 10.64
CA ILE A 37 -7.68 -1.46 10.86
C ILE A 37 -7.85 -2.03 12.27
N THR A 38 -8.06 -3.36 12.35
CA THR A 38 -8.20 -4.11 13.62
C THR A 38 -6.97 -4.96 13.94
N ASP A 39 -6.13 -5.28 12.95
CA ASP A 39 -4.88 -6.03 13.10
C ASP A 39 -3.74 -5.11 13.62
N PRO A 40 -3.24 -5.31 14.86
CA PRO A 40 -2.21 -4.45 15.43
C PRO A 40 -0.83 -4.65 14.78
N LEU A 41 -0.64 -5.75 14.03
CA LEU A 41 0.62 -6.11 13.38
C LEU A 41 0.66 -5.69 11.91
N LEU A 42 -0.36 -4.98 11.40
CA LEU A 42 -0.31 -4.41 10.05
C LEU A 42 0.84 -3.38 9.98
N PRO A 43 1.54 -3.21 8.86
CA PRO A 43 2.41 -2.03 8.68
C PRO A 43 1.64 -0.70 8.82
N PRO A 44 2.32 0.44 8.99
CA PRO A 44 1.67 1.76 8.96
C PRO A 44 0.88 1.96 7.66
N VAL A 45 -0.26 2.65 7.75
CA VAL A 45 -1.06 3.02 6.57
C VAL A 45 -0.39 4.16 5.81
N ARG A 46 -0.72 4.31 4.53
CA ARG A 46 -0.25 5.42 3.70
C ARG A 46 -0.60 6.78 4.33
N VAL A 47 0.36 7.70 4.27
CA VAL A 47 0.14 9.10 4.68
C VAL A 47 -0.68 9.83 3.62
N THR A 48 -1.71 10.56 4.06
CA THR A 48 -2.47 11.46 3.19
C THR A 48 -2.14 12.92 3.49
N ARG A 49 -2.37 13.80 2.51
CA ARG A 49 -2.11 15.25 2.65
C ARG A 49 -3.39 16.05 2.92
N ASP A 50 -4.51 15.45 2.60
CA ASP A 50 -5.86 15.98 2.65
C ASP A 50 -6.75 15.12 3.54
N VAL A 51 -7.78 15.77 4.07
CA VAL A 51 -8.92 15.13 4.70
C VAL A 51 -10.11 15.30 3.77
N ASP A 52 -10.69 14.18 3.36
CA ASP A 52 -11.91 14.18 2.56
C ASP A 52 -13.13 14.12 3.47
N VAL A 53 -14.15 14.91 3.16
CA VAL A 53 -15.45 14.86 3.84
C VAL A 53 -16.59 14.89 2.83
N ILE A 54 -17.67 14.18 3.14
CA ILE A 54 -18.93 14.26 2.40
C ILE A 54 -20.00 14.95 3.23
N THR A 55 -20.89 15.66 2.54
CA THR A 55 -22.05 16.34 3.12
C THR A 55 -23.32 15.96 2.37
N GLU A 56 -24.43 15.93 3.10
CA GLU A 56 -25.75 15.95 2.47
C GLU A 56 -26.00 17.36 1.93
N ALA A 57 -26.16 17.48 0.62
CA ALA A 57 -26.56 18.72 -0.03
C ALA A 57 -27.54 18.39 -1.16
N SER A 58 -28.80 18.77 -0.98
CA SER A 58 -29.89 18.57 -1.95
C SER A 58 -29.96 19.65 -3.02
N SER A 59 -29.24 20.76 -2.84
CA SER A 59 -29.22 21.88 -3.77
C SER A 59 -27.90 22.65 -3.71
N ARG A 60 -27.63 23.46 -4.74
CA ARG A 60 -26.50 24.41 -4.75
C ARG A 60 -26.59 25.43 -3.62
N GLN A 61 -27.81 25.78 -3.18
CA GLN A 61 -28.01 26.74 -2.10
C GLN A 61 -27.60 26.14 -0.75
N ASP A 62 -27.96 24.88 -0.49
CA ASP A 62 -27.56 24.17 0.73
C ASP A 62 -26.04 24.04 0.80
N TYR A 63 -25.43 23.68 -0.34
CA TYR A 63 -23.98 23.60 -0.45
C TYR A 63 -23.30 24.96 -0.19
N HIS A 64 -23.83 26.06 -0.75
CA HIS A 64 -23.29 27.39 -0.52
C HIS A 64 -23.35 27.82 0.96
N GLN A 65 -24.39 27.43 1.72
CA GLN A 65 -24.45 27.72 3.16
C GLN A 65 -23.35 26.99 3.94
N LEU A 66 -23.02 25.77 3.52
CA LEU A 66 -21.90 25.03 4.10
C LEU A 66 -20.56 25.69 3.76
N GLU A 67 -20.39 26.18 2.53
CA GLU A 67 -19.21 26.96 2.14
C GLU A 67 -19.08 28.25 2.97
N GLU A 68 -20.17 28.97 3.21
CA GLU A 68 -20.17 30.14 4.09
C GLU A 68 -19.77 29.79 5.52
N SER A 69 -20.23 28.65 6.03
CA SER A 69 -19.85 28.14 7.35
C SER A 69 -18.35 27.82 7.42
N LEU A 70 -17.79 27.20 6.37
CA LEU A 70 -16.35 26.97 6.24
C LEU A 70 -15.57 28.30 6.19
N ARG A 71 -16.02 29.29 5.42
CA ARG A 71 -15.40 30.63 5.37
C ARG A 71 -15.42 31.31 6.74
N ALA A 72 -16.50 31.19 7.49
CA ALA A 72 -16.61 31.72 8.85
C ALA A 72 -15.63 31.06 9.84
N LEU A 73 -15.27 29.79 9.61
CA LEU A 73 -14.23 29.07 10.35
C LEU A 73 -12.80 29.39 9.88
N GLY A 74 -12.65 30.23 8.84
CA GLY A 74 -11.37 30.66 8.29
C GLY A 74 -10.81 29.77 7.19
N PHE A 75 -11.62 28.86 6.62
CA PHE A 75 -11.24 28.12 5.43
C PHE A 75 -11.40 28.99 4.17
N SER A 76 -10.51 28.81 3.21
CA SER A 76 -10.58 29.45 1.90
C SER A 76 -10.57 28.40 0.78
N PRO A 77 -11.31 28.60 -0.32
CA PRO A 77 -11.22 27.72 -1.48
C PRO A 77 -9.81 27.78 -2.08
N ASP A 78 -9.34 26.65 -2.58
CA ASP A 78 -8.07 26.56 -3.29
C ASP A 78 -8.24 27.07 -4.72
N MET A 79 -7.67 28.25 -5.01
CA MET A 79 -7.85 28.94 -6.29
C MET A 79 -6.80 28.57 -7.35
N ARG A 80 -5.94 27.58 -7.06
CA ARG A 80 -4.94 27.12 -8.04
C ARG A 80 -5.63 26.45 -9.23
N PRO A 81 -5.18 26.67 -10.48
CA PRO A 81 -5.82 26.11 -11.67
C PRO A 81 -6.00 24.59 -11.67
N GLU A 82 -5.06 23.87 -11.05
CA GLU A 82 -5.03 22.41 -10.94
C GLU A 82 -5.68 21.86 -9.66
N ALA A 83 -6.12 22.71 -8.74
CA ALA A 83 -6.74 22.26 -7.51
C ALA A 83 -8.15 21.68 -7.79
N PRO A 84 -8.52 20.56 -7.15
CA PRO A 84 -9.89 20.07 -7.19
C PRO A 84 -10.88 21.16 -6.75
N ILE A 85 -12.00 21.30 -7.45
CA ILE A 85 -13.01 22.32 -7.16
C ILE A 85 -13.62 22.19 -5.75
N CYS A 86 -13.55 21.00 -5.16
CA CYS A 86 -13.99 20.71 -3.79
C CYS A 86 -12.95 21.07 -2.73
N ARG A 87 -11.77 21.58 -3.10
CA ARG A 87 -10.65 21.76 -2.18
C ARG A 87 -10.69 23.08 -1.43
N TRP A 88 -10.54 22.97 -0.13
CA TRP A 88 -10.46 24.05 0.85
C TRP A 88 -9.16 23.98 1.63
N GLN A 89 -8.69 25.12 2.13
CA GLN A 89 -7.45 25.22 2.88
C GLN A 89 -7.65 26.03 4.17
N ILE A 90 -6.93 25.65 5.22
CA ILE A 90 -6.77 26.44 6.44
C ILE A 90 -5.34 26.29 6.98
N GLY A 91 -4.51 27.31 6.76
CA GLY A 91 -3.08 27.22 7.04
C GLY A 91 -2.44 26.12 6.18
N VAL A 92 -1.88 25.09 6.82
CA VAL A 92 -1.25 23.95 6.13
C VAL A 92 -2.20 22.78 5.88
N LEU A 93 -3.44 22.86 6.38
CA LEU A 93 -4.41 21.78 6.24
C LEU A 93 -5.20 21.90 4.93
N ILE A 94 -5.46 20.76 4.32
CA ILE A 94 -6.27 20.62 3.11
C ILE A 94 -7.53 19.81 3.45
N LEU A 95 -8.68 20.32 3.04
CA LEU A 95 -10.00 19.69 3.21
C LEU A 95 -10.67 19.58 1.84
N ASP A 96 -11.03 18.39 1.41
CA ASP A 96 -11.83 18.19 0.21
C ASP A 96 -13.30 17.93 0.61
N LEU A 97 -14.17 18.90 0.35
CA LEU A 97 -15.60 18.85 0.69
C LEU A 97 -16.41 18.42 -0.53
N MET A 98 -17.00 17.23 -0.48
CA MET A 98 -17.76 16.66 -1.59
C MET A 98 -19.26 16.57 -1.26
N PRO A 99 -20.16 17.06 -2.13
CA PRO A 99 -21.58 16.84 -1.99
C PRO A 99 -21.99 15.43 -2.46
N THR A 100 -23.16 14.98 -2.03
CA THR A 100 -23.81 13.76 -2.52
C THR A 100 -24.36 13.87 -3.94
N ASP A 101 -24.74 15.07 -4.37
CA ASP A 101 -25.37 15.28 -5.67
C ASP A 101 -24.36 15.77 -6.71
N ALA A 102 -24.19 14.97 -7.76
CA ALA A 102 -23.31 15.29 -8.89
C ALA A 102 -23.73 16.57 -9.62
N ALA A 103 -24.99 17.00 -9.52
CA ALA A 103 -25.45 18.25 -10.14
C ALA A 103 -24.81 19.50 -9.52
N ILE A 104 -24.21 19.40 -8.33
CA ILE A 104 -23.60 20.52 -7.60
C ILE A 104 -22.20 20.82 -8.16
N LEU A 105 -21.28 19.86 -8.07
CA LEU A 105 -19.87 20.01 -8.50
C LEU A 105 -19.53 19.34 -9.85
N GLY A 106 -20.49 18.66 -10.48
CA GLY A 106 -20.27 17.94 -11.74
C GLY A 106 -19.78 16.50 -11.58
N PHE A 107 -19.56 16.04 -10.34
CA PHE A 107 -19.21 14.66 -10.02
C PHE A 107 -19.76 14.29 -8.63
N ALA A 108 -20.05 13.00 -8.44
CA ALA A 108 -20.33 12.43 -7.13
C ALA A 108 -20.03 10.92 -7.16
N ASN A 109 -19.77 10.35 -6.00
CA ASN A 109 -19.69 8.92 -5.81
C ASN A 109 -21.10 8.39 -5.51
N ARG A 110 -21.54 7.34 -6.21
CA ARG A 110 -22.87 6.74 -6.07
C ARG A 110 -23.16 6.25 -4.66
N TRP A 111 -22.12 5.93 -3.88
CA TRP A 111 -22.27 5.41 -2.53
C TRP A 111 -22.38 6.51 -1.49
N TYR A 112 -22.12 7.78 -1.81
CA TYR A 112 -22.18 8.87 -0.82
C TYR A 112 -23.56 9.03 -0.15
N PRO A 113 -24.70 9.00 -0.86
CA PRO A 113 -26.01 9.12 -0.19
C PRO A 113 -26.29 8.01 0.83
N ASP A 114 -26.01 6.76 0.45
CA ASP A 114 -26.19 5.59 1.31
C ASP A 114 -25.16 5.58 2.47
N ALA A 115 -23.93 5.97 2.18
CA ALA A 115 -22.85 6.12 3.16
C ALA A 115 -23.17 7.17 4.25
N LEU A 116 -23.75 8.31 3.88
CA LEU A 116 -24.17 9.33 4.85
C LEU A 116 -25.22 8.80 5.81
N THR A 117 -26.20 8.06 5.28
CA THR A 117 -27.28 7.47 6.06
C THR A 117 -26.76 6.42 7.05
N ASN A 118 -25.76 5.64 6.64
CA ASN A 118 -25.21 4.53 7.41
C ASN A 118 -23.89 4.87 8.12
N ALA A 119 -23.48 6.14 8.16
CA ALA A 119 -22.18 6.53 8.70
C ALA A 119 -22.04 6.15 10.18
N ASP A 120 -20.89 5.55 10.52
CA ASP A 120 -20.57 5.17 11.88
C ASP A 120 -19.95 6.34 12.65
N THR A 121 -20.05 6.28 13.97
CA THR A 121 -19.45 7.28 14.87
C THR A 121 -18.11 6.79 15.39
N THR A 122 -17.06 7.58 15.21
CA THR A 122 -15.70 7.29 15.66
C THR A 122 -15.23 8.34 16.67
N ARG A 123 -14.75 7.89 17.84
CA ARG A 123 -14.16 8.75 18.86
C ARG A 123 -12.64 8.84 18.67
N LEU A 124 -12.13 10.04 18.44
CA LEU A 124 -10.71 10.36 18.33
C LEU A 124 -10.02 10.42 19.71
N PRO A 125 -8.67 10.31 19.81
CA PRO A 125 -7.93 10.32 21.08
C PRO A 125 -8.22 11.51 22.00
N SER A 126 -8.47 12.69 21.43
CA SER A 126 -8.84 13.92 22.15
C SER A 126 -10.23 13.85 22.81
N GLY A 127 -11.00 12.80 22.51
CA GLY A 127 -12.38 12.64 22.94
C GLY A 127 -13.40 13.22 21.95
N ARG A 128 -12.96 13.97 20.94
CA ARG A 128 -13.82 14.43 19.84
C ARG A 128 -14.46 13.25 19.11
N VAL A 129 -15.63 13.50 18.56
CA VAL A 129 -16.43 12.49 17.89
C VAL A 129 -16.65 12.96 16.45
N ILE A 130 -16.28 12.13 15.50
CA ILE A 130 -16.50 12.34 14.07
C ILE A 130 -17.37 11.22 13.52
N ARG A 131 -18.01 11.46 12.38
CA ARG A 131 -18.67 10.41 11.61
C ARG A 131 -17.73 9.91 10.52
N THR A 132 -17.71 8.61 10.26
CA THR A 132 -16.87 7.95 9.25
C THR A 132 -17.69 6.98 8.43
N LEU A 133 -17.20 6.60 7.25
CA LEU A 133 -17.80 5.50 6.50
C LEU A 133 -17.77 4.21 7.32
N THR A 134 -18.73 3.32 7.06
CA THR A 134 -18.55 1.91 7.45
C THR A 134 -17.51 1.27 6.50
N PRO A 135 -16.79 0.22 6.94
CA PRO A 135 -15.80 -0.44 6.09
C PRO A 135 -16.33 -0.92 4.72
N PRO A 136 -17.55 -1.48 4.59
CA PRO A 136 -18.12 -1.81 3.28
C PRO A 136 -18.34 -0.59 2.38
N HIS A 137 -18.84 0.52 2.93
CA HIS A 137 -19.03 1.75 2.16
C HIS A 137 -17.70 2.37 1.76
N PHE A 138 -16.68 2.30 2.62
CA PHE A 138 -15.31 2.70 2.27
C PHE A 138 -14.82 1.92 1.04
N LEU A 139 -14.92 0.59 1.04
CA LEU A 139 -14.56 -0.22 -0.13
C LEU A 139 -15.36 0.18 -1.38
N GLY A 140 -16.66 0.40 -1.25
CA GLY A 140 -17.52 0.81 -2.35
C GLY A 140 -17.09 2.15 -2.97
N THR A 141 -16.83 3.14 -2.12
CA THR A 141 -16.38 4.47 -2.56
C THR A 141 -15.01 4.41 -3.25
N LYS A 142 -14.08 3.60 -2.73
CA LYS A 142 -12.74 3.41 -3.28
C LYS A 142 -12.74 2.69 -4.63
N LEU A 143 -13.56 1.66 -4.78
CA LEU A 143 -13.72 0.95 -6.06
C LEU A 143 -14.28 1.85 -7.15
N GLU A 144 -15.30 2.67 -6.83
CA GLU A 144 -15.84 3.61 -7.81
C GLU A 144 -14.80 4.69 -8.18
N ALA A 145 -14.03 5.17 -7.21
CA ALA A 145 -12.94 6.09 -7.46
C ALA A 145 -11.85 5.48 -8.37
N PHE A 146 -11.47 4.23 -8.13
CA PHE A 146 -10.55 3.49 -8.99
C PHE A 146 -11.04 3.41 -10.44
N HIS A 147 -12.33 3.14 -10.67
CA HIS A 147 -12.90 3.14 -12.03
C HIS A 147 -12.93 4.51 -12.69
N GLY A 148 -13.13 5.58 -11.91
CA GLY A 148 -13.21 6.94 -12.42
C GLY A 148 -11.85 7.53 -12.81
N ARG A 149 -10.80 7.29 -12.02
CA ARG A 149 -9.47 7.92 -12.20
C ARG A 149 -8.29 6.96 -12.28
N GLY A 150 -8.45 5.68 -11.93
CA GLY A 150 -7.35 4.71 -11.85
C GLY A 150 -6.85 4.20 -13.19
N ASN A 151 -7.60 4.42 -14.29
CA ASN A 151 -7.21 4.02 -15.66
C ASN A 151 -6.78 2.55 -15.81
N GLY A 152 -7.24 1.67 -14.92
CA GLY A 152 -6.83 0.25 -14.88
C GLY A 152 -5.42 -0.01 -14.34
N ASP A 153 -4.71 1.00 -13.84
CA ASP A 153 -3.39 0.84 -13.23
C ASP A 153 -3.52 0.52 -11.74
N TYR A 154 -3.30 -0.75 -11.39
CA TYR A 154 -3.32 -1.16 -9.99
C TYR A 154 -2.13 -0.57 -9.21
N TRP A 155 -0.92 -0.62 -9.75
CA TRP A 155 0.31 -0.29 -9.02
C TRP A 155 0.39 1.17 -8.61
N ALA A 156 -0.09 2.08 -9.46
CA ALA A 156 -0.13 3.51 -9.16
C ALA A 156 -1.38 3.95 -8.38
N SER A 157 -2.32 3.05 -8.09
CA SER A 157 -3.60 3.41 -7.49
C SER A 157 -3.55 3.44 -5.96
N HIS A 158 -3.58 4.65 -5.41
CA HIS A 158 -3.81 4.85 -3.98
C HIS A 158 -5.16 4.28 -3.50
N ASP A 159 -6.17 4.24 -4.37
CA ASP A 159 -7.46 3.65 -4.01
C ASP A 159 -7.35 2.14 -3.84
N MET A 160 -6.55 1.48 -4.69
CA MET A 160 -6.30 0.05 -4.58
C MET A 160 -5.41 -0.29 -3.38
N GLU A 161 -4.40 0.54 -3.10
CA GLU A 161 -3.58 0.43 -1.89
C GLU A 161 -4.45 0.51 -0.62
N ASP A 162 -5.36 1.50 -0.55
CA ASP A 162 -6.31 1.66 0.55
C ASP A 162 -7.26 0.45 0.69
N ILE A 163 -7.77 -0.09 -0.42
CA ILE A 163 -8.61 -1.30 -0.45
C ILE A 163 -7.85 -2.50 0.10
N VAL A 164 -6.64 -2.74 -0.40
CA VAL A 164 -5.79 -3.87 0.02
C VAL A 164 -5.43 -3.76 1.49
N CYS A 165 -5.10 -2.55 1.95
CA CYS A 165 -4.79 -2.26 3.35
C CYS A 165 -5.96 -2.62 4.29
N VAL A 166 -7.20 -2.21 3.96
CA VAL A 166 -8.38 -2.57 4.77
C VAL A 166 -8.66 -4.08 4.72
N ILE A 167 -8.55 -4.71 3.55
CA ILE A 167 -8.75 -6.15 3.41
C ILE A 167 -7.73 -6.96 4.22
N ASP A 168 -6.49 -6.50 4.29
CA ASP A 168 -5.45 -7.14 5.09
C ASP A 168 -5.62 -6.89 6.60
N GLY A 169 -5.88 -5.63 6.95
CA GLY A 169 -5.89 -5.15 8.32
C GLY A 169 -7.20 -5.35 9.08
N ARG A 170 -8.31 -5.69 8.42
CA ARG A 170 -9.61 -5.88 9.07
C ARG A 170 -10.11 -7.30 8.91
N ALA A 171 -10.08 -8.09 9.99
CA ALA A 171 -10.48 -9.49 9.94
C ALA A 171 -11.99 -9.68 9.70
N GLU A 172 -12.79 -8.70 10.09
CA GLU A 172 -14.25 -8.69 10.05
C GLU A 172 -14.81 -8.36 8.66
N ILE A 173 -13.99 -7.83 7.74
CA ILE A 173 -14.45 -7.19 6.50
C ILE A 173 -15.37 -8.06 5.64
N VAL A 174 -15.11 -9.37 5.56
CA VAL A 174 -15.94 -10.31 4.80
C VAL A 174 -17.34 -10.43 5.39
N ALA A 175 -17.44 -10.49 6.73
CA ALA A 175 -18.72 -10.58 7.42
C ALA A 175 -19.50 -9.26 7.34
N GLU A 176 -18.79 -8.13 7.40
CA GLU A 176 -19.40 -6.80 7.28
C GLU A 176 -19.97 -6.55 5.89
N VAL A 177 -19.25 -6.95 4.83
CA VAL A 177 -19.77 -6.90 3.45
C VAL A 177 -20.96 -7.83 3.28
N ALA A 178 -20.96 -9.01 3.90
CA ALA A 178 -22.12 -9.90 3.87
C ALA A 178 -23.35 -9.27 4.57
N ALA A 179 -23.12 -8.52 5.66
CA ALA A 179 -24.15 -7.86 6.45
C ALA A 179 -24.63 -6.51 5.87
N SER A 180 -23.94 -5.94 4.87
CA SER A 180 -24.34 -4.66 4.27
C SER A 180 -25.66 -4.78 3.52
N ASN A 181 -26.22 -3.63 3.12
CA ASN A 181 -27.43 -3.63 2.29
C ASN A 181 -27.20 -4.37 0.97
N GLU A 182 -28.31 -4.82 0.36
CA GLU A 182 -28.29 -5.69 -0.80
C GLU A 182 -27.60 -5.05 -2.02
N ALA A 183 -27.81 -3.76 -2.26
CA ALA A 183 -27.22 -3.06 -3.40
C ALA A 183 -25.70 -2.98 -3.28
N LEU A 184 -25.19 -2.54 -2.12
CA LEU A 184 -23.75 -2.44 -1.84
C LEU A 184 -23.10 -3.83 -1.84
N ARG A 185 -23.74 -4.83 -1.22
CA ARG A 185 -23.22 -6.20 -1.19
C ARG A 185 -23.08 -6.78 -2.60
N HIS A 186 -24.10 -6.63 -3.45
CA HIS A 186 -24.04 -7.12 -4.83
C HIS A 186 -22.96 -6.41 -5.64
N TYR A 187 -22.83 -5.09 -5.47
CA TYR A 187 -21.78 -4.31 -6.13
C TYR A 187 -20.40 -4.82 -5.72
N LEU A 188 -20.11 -4.89 -4.43
CA LEU A 188 -18.81 -5.33 -3.92
C LEU A 188 -18.50 -6.77 -4.37
N HIS A 189 -19.48 -7.68 -4.35
CA HIS A 189 -19.29 -9.04 -4.87
C HIS A 189 -18.87 -9.04 -6.35
N ALA A 190 -19.53 -8.25 -7.19
CA ALA A 190 -19.22 -8.18 -8.62
C ALA A 190 -17.83 -7.58 -8.87
N GLU A 191 -17.48 -6.51 -8.16
CA GLU A 191 -16.18 -5.85 -8.25
C GLU A 191 -15.04 -6.77 -7.81
N PHE A 192 -15.16 -7.39 -6.63
CA PHE A 192 -14.14 -8.33 -6.16
C PHE A 192 -14.07 -9.60 -6.99
N ALA A 193 -15.17 -10.04 -7.62
CA ALA A 193 -15.13 -11.15 -8.58
C ALA A 193 -14.31 -10.80 -9.83
N THR A 194 -14.41 -9.57 -10.31
CA THR A 194 -13.62 -9.05 -11.44
C THR A 194 -12.14 -8.97 -11.05
N LEU A 195 -11.82 -8.32 -9.93
CA LEU A 195 -10.46 -8.22 -9.42
C LEU A 195 -9.83 -9.59 -9.18
N HIS A 196 -10.56 -10.52 -8.57
CA HIS A 196 -10.07 -11.87 -8.31
C HIS A 196 -9.81 -12.69 -9.58
N ALA A 197 -10.51 -12.40 -10.68
CA ALA A 197 -10.33 -13.06 -11.96
C ALA A 197 -9.15 -12.50 -12.76
N ASP A 198 -8.65 -11.30 -12.40
CA ASP A 198 -7.57 -10.62 -13.09
C ASP A 198 -6.19 -11.05 -12.54
N PRO A 199 -5.34 -11.72 -13.34
CA PRO A 199 -3.99 -12.09 -12.93
C PRO A 199 -3.12 -10.88 -12.59
N MET A 200 -3.29 -9.75 -13.28
CA MET A 200 -2.50 -8.53 -13.03
C MET A 200 -2.77 -7.97 -11.65
N PHE A 201 -4.03 -8.04 -11.19
CA PHE A 201 -4.35 -7.62 -9.83
C PHE A 201 -3.68 -8.54 -8.80
N ALA A 202 -3.66 -9.86 -9.04
CA ALA A 202 -3.01 -10.79 -8.14
C ALA A 202 -1.50 -10.52 -7.98
N GLU A 203 -0.84 -10.11 -9.07
CA GLU A 203 0.56 -9.67 -9.05
C GLU A 203 0.73 -8.32 -8.34
N ALA A 204 -0.19 -7.38 -8.55
CA ALA A 204 -0.17 -6.07 -7.91
C ALA A 204 -0.30 -6.14 -6.38
N VAL A 205 -1.00 -7.14 -5.82
CA VAL A 205 -1.19 -7.27 -4.35
C VAL A 205 0.14 -7.25 -3.59
N SER A 206 1.18 -7.93 -4.10
CA SER A 206 2.50 -7.90 -3.44
C SER A 206 3.18 -6.53 -3.48
N GLY A 207 2.85 -5.69 -4.46
CA GLY A 207 3.39 -4.34 -4.61
C GLY A 207 2.85 -3.34 -3.58
N PHE A 208 1.70 -3.61 -2.96
CA PHE A 208 1.15 -2.79 -1.88
C PHE A 208 1.67 -3.19 -0.48
N LEU A 209 2.49 -4.23 -0.41
CA LEU A 209 3.07 -4.71 0.83
C LEU A 209 4.54 -4.31 0.91
N PRO A 210 5.08 -4.05 2.12
CA PRO A 210 6.52 -3.91 2.27
C PRO A 210 7.28 -5.10 1.67
N GLY A 211 8.46 -4.81 1.11
CA GLY A 211 9.26 -5.80 0.37
C GLY A 211 9.89 -6.89 1.24
N ASP A 212 9.82 -6.77 2.58
CA ASP A 212 10.38 -7.75 3.49
C ASP A 212 9.60 -9.08 3.44
N ALA A 213 10.32 -10.19 3.68
CA ALA A 213 9.76 -11.52 3.54
C ALA A 213 8.56 -11.78 4.47
N ILE A 214 8.48 -11.11 5.62
CA ILE A 214 7.41 -11.28 6.60
C ILE A 214 6.14 -10.63 6.08
N SER A 215 6.22 -9.37 5.64
CA SER A 215 5.09 -8.64 5.04
C SER A 215 4.56 -9.35 3.79
N GLN A 216 5.44 -9.89 2.95
CA GLN A 216 5.04 -10.63 1.75
C GLN A 216 4.26 -11.92 2.06
N THR A 217 4.38 -12.49 3.27
CA THR A 217 3.52 -13.63 3.67
C THR A 217 2.04 -13.29 3.79
N ARG A 218 1.68 -11.99 3.78
CA ARG A 218 0.30 -11.50 3.89
C ARG A 218 -0.44 -11.56 2.54
N ALA A 219 0.26 -11.50 1.40
CA ALA A 219 -0.36 -11.49 0.07
C ALA A 219 -1.34 -12.68 -0.17
N PRO A 220 -0.99 -13.95 0.14
CA PRO A 220 -1.93 -15.05 -0.02
C PRO A 220 -3.20 -14.92 0.85
N ARG A 221 -3.09 -14.36 2.06
CA ARG A 221 -4.24 -14.11 2.95
C ARG A 221 -5.16 -13.05 2.36
N ILE A 222 -4.60 -11.99 1.77
CA ILE A 222 -5.34 -10.92 1.11
C ILE A 222 -6.11 -11.48 -0.09
N LEU A 223 -5.44 -12.23 -0.96
CA LEU A 223 -6.07 -12.89 -2.12
C LEU A 223 -7.17 -13.87 -1.71
N GLN A 224 -6.99 -14.59 -0.59
CA GLN A 224 -8.02 -15.46 -0.04
C GLN A 224 -9.25 -14.68 0.42
N ARG A 225 -9.06 -13.52 1.07
CA ARG A 225 -10.17 -12.66 1.49
C ARG A 225 -10.89 -12.02 0.31
N ILE A 226 -10.16 -11.58 -0.70
CA ILE A 226 -10.75 -11.10 -1.98
C ILE A 226 -11.60 -12.20 -2.62
N ALA A 227 -11.13 -13.45 -2.65
CA ALA A 227 -11.92 -14.57 -3.17
C ALA A 227 -13.21 -14.80 -2.35
N ALA A 228 -13.15 -14.65 -1.02
CA ALA A 228 -14.34 -14.72 -0.16
C ALA A 228 -15.31 -13.55 -0.43
N LEU A 229 -14.79 -12.33 -0.59
CA LEU A 229 -15.54 -11.14 -0.98
C LEU A 229 -16.13 -11.29 -2.40
N ALA A 230 -15.53 -12.08 -3.28
CA ALA A 230 -16.09 -12.45 -4.59
C ALA A 230 -17.19 -13.52 -4.52
N GLY A 231 -17.58 -13.99 -3.31
CA GLY A 231 -18.59 -15.03 -3.14
C GLY A 231 -18.11 -16.44 -3.48
N LYS A 232 -16.80 -16.66 -3.65
CA LYS A 232 -16.24 -18.01 -3.80
C LYS A 232 -16.12 -18.65 -2.42
N ASN A 233 -17.04 -19.57 -2.11
CA ASN A 233 -16.98 -20.36 -0.88
C ASN A 233 -15.62 -21.07 -0.77
N LEU A 234 -14.92 -20.83 0.35
CA LEU A 234 -13.85 -21.69 0.82
C LEU A 234 -14.45 -23.07 1.07
N THR A 235 -14.24 -24.01 0.16
CA THR A 235 -14.54 -25.42 0.38
C THR A 235 -13.53 -25.99 1.37
N VAL A 236 -13.71 -25.67 2.65
CA VAL A 236 -13.22 -26.53 3.72
C VAL A 236 -14.20 -27.68 3.79
N ALA A 237 -13.83 -28.83 3.22
CA ALA A 237 -14.56 -30.08 3.38
C ALA A 237 -14.53 -30.47 4.87
N VAL A 238 -15.51 -30.00 5.63
CA VAL A 238 -15.87 -30.57 6.92
C VAL A 238 -16.47 -31.94 6.62
N ASN A 239 -15.71 -32.99 6.88
CA ASN A 239 -16.17 -34.37 6.75
C ASN A 239 -16.83 -34.76 8.09
N PRO A 240 -18.17 -34.92 8.19
CA PRO A 240 -18.81 -35.19 9.46
C PRO A 240 -19.11 -36.69 9.54
N LYS A 241 -18.17 -37.54 9.99
CA LYS A 241 -18.52 -38.89 10.48
C LYS A 241 -17.61 -39.36 11.62
N THR A 242 -18.15 -39.31 12.82
CA THR A 242 -17.80 -40.09 14.02
C THR A 242 -17.88 -41.61 13.70
N PRO A 243 -17.06 -42.48 14.32
CA PRO A 243 -16.98 -43.89 13.95
C PRO A 243 -18.13 -44.69 14.56
N GLN A 244 -18.76 -45.55 13.77
CA GLN A 244 -19.48 -46.71 14.28
C GLN A 244 -18.81 -47.99 13.79
N ASN A 245 -18.46 -48.77 14.79
CA ASN A 245 -17.87 -50.09 14.78
C ASN A 245 -18.87 -51.10 14.20
N GLN A 246 -18.44 -51.99 13.29
CA GLN A 246 -18.92 -53.38 13.23
C GLN A 246 -18.13 -54.23 12.22
N ASN A 247 -17.82 -55.43 12.68
CA ASN A 247 -17.02 -56.49 12.06
C ASN A 247 -17.71 -57.10 10.83
N HIS A 248 -16.95 -57.54 9.83
CA HIS A 248 -16.94 -58.93 9.34
C HIS A 248 -15.87 -59.21 8.26
N GLU A 249 -15.35 -60.42 8.34
CA GLU A 249 -14.22 -61.04 7.64
C GLU A 249 -14.53 -61.54 6.19
N PRO A 250 -13.53 -62.02 5.42
CA PRO A 250 -13.46 -61.88 3.97
C PRO A 250 -13.87 -63.14 3.17
N ARG A 251 -14.12 -62.98 1.86
CA ARG A 251 -14.10 -64.10 0.89
C ARG A 251 -13.46 -63.72 -0.43
N GLU A 252 -12.47 -64.52 -0.82
CA GLU A 252 -11.78 -64.56 -2.11
C GLU A 252 -12.64 -65.20 -3.21
N THR A 253 -12.36 -64.87 -4.50
CA THR A 253 -12.20 -65.81 -5.64
C THR A 253 -11.81 -65.04 -6.93
N ARG A 254 -10.58 -65.21 -7.47
CA ARG A 254 -10.18 -65.87 -8.75
C ARG A 254 -11.17 -65.67 -9.93
N THR A 255 -10.82 -65.25 -11.16
CA THR A 255 -9.69 -65.58 -12.08
C THR A 255 -9.69 -64.69 -13.37
N ARG A 256 -8.55 -64.65 -14.09
CA ARG A 256 -8.11 -63.86 -15.30
C ARG A 256 -8.70 -64.36 -16.66
N PRO A 257 -8.30 -63.95 -17.92
CA PRO A 257 -7.24 -63.01 -18.41
C PRO A 257 -7.48 -62.18 -19.73
N LEU A 258 -6.45 -61.37 -20.12
CA LEU A 258 -6.05 -60.84 -21.47
C LEU A 258 -6.90 -59.74 -22.15
N GLY A 259 -6.44 -58.47 -22.24
CA GLY A 259 -5.59 -57.87 -23.30
C GLY A 259 -6.35 -56.63 -23.84
N SER A 260 -5.84 -55.44 -24.13
CA SER A 260 -4.55 -54.91 -24.57
C SER A 260 -4.41 -53.44 -24.12
N CYS A 261 -3.19 -52.96 -24.10
CA CYS A 261 -2.75 -51.67 -23.56
C CYS A 261 -3.02 -50.50 -24.54
N ARG A 262 -3.60 -49.40 -24.04
CA ARG A 262 -3.31 -48.03 -24.50
C ARG A 262 -3.31 -47.10 -23.28
N GLN A 263 -2.16 -46.46 -23.02
CA GLN A 263 -1.97 -45.43 -21.98
C GLN A 263 -2.78 -44.16 -22.29
N PRO A 264 -2.98 -43.29 -21.28
CA PRO A 264 -2.19 -42.06 -21.32
C PRO A 264 -1.53 -41.66 -19.97
N ALA A 265 -0.34 -41.08 -20.15
CA ALA A 265 0.32 -40.02 -19.39
C ALA A 265 0.20 -39.98 -17.84
N ARG A 266 1.33 -40.24 -17.18
CA ARG A 266 1.63 -39.74 -15.83
C ARG A 266 1.62 -38.21 -15.84
N GLN A 267 0.79 -37.59 -15.00
CA GLN A 267 0.96 -36.19 -14.61
C GLN A 267 1.77 -36.09 -13.30
N PRO A 268 2.58 -35.03 -13.11
CA PRO A 268 3.38 -34.85 -11.91
C PRO A 268 2.49 -34.36 -10.75
N GLU A 269 2.32 -35.17 -9.70
CA GLU A 269 1.40 -34.92 -8.58
C GLU A 269 1.97 -33.93 -7.53
N PRO A 270 1.39 -32.72 -7.36
CA PRO A 270 1.77 -31.74 -6.33
C PRO A 270 1.35 -32.13 -4.90
N ARG A 271 0.74 -33.30 -4.72
CA ARG A 271 0.07 -33.70 -3.46
C ARG A 271 1.00 -34.21 -2.36
N ARG A 272 2.28 -34.42 -2.63
CA ARG A 272 3.27 -34.88 -1.63
C ARG A 272 3.82 -33.73 -0.77
N PHE A 273 4.03 -32.56 -1.35
CA PHE A 273 4.58 -31.39 -0.67
C PHE A 273 3.57 -30.72 0.25
N VAL A 274 2.32 -30.57 -0.21
CA VAL A 274 1.23 -30.00 0.59
C VAL A 274 0.96 -30.83 1.86
N ARG A 275 1.00 -32.17 1.76
CA ARG A 275 0.86 -33.05 2.93
C ARG A 275 2.05 -32.95 3.89
N LYS A 276 3.26 -32.75 3.37
CA LYS A 276 4.47 -32.57 4.20
C LYS A 276 4.42 -31.22 4.92
N TYR A 277 4.02 -30.14 4.24
CA TYR A 277 3.83 -28.80 4.82
C TYR A 277 2.72 -28.76 5.88
N GLN A 278 1.56 -29.34 5.60
CA GLN A 278 0.45 -29.39 6.56
C GLN A 278 0.76 -30.25 7.79
N ARG A 279 1.66 -31.23 7.67
CA ARG A 279 2.17 -31.98 8.83
C ARG A 279 3.09 -31.11 9.68
N ILE A 280 4.04 -30.41 9.05
CA ILE A 280 4.97 -29.48 9.72
C ILE A 280 4.22 -28.35 10.44
N ILE A 281 3.20 -27.75 9.82
CA ILE A 281 2.38 -26.68 10.44
C ILE A 281 1.57 -27.22 11.64
N ARG A 282 1.08 -28.46 11.55
CA ARG A 282 0.31 -29.11 12.61
C ARG A 282 1.20 -29.56 13.77
N ASP A 283 2.43 -29.97 13.47
CA ASP A 283 3.47 -30.32 14.44
C ASP A 283 3.98 -29.04 15.14
N TYR A 284 4.19 -27.94 14.39
CA TYR A 284 4.60 -26.62 14.91
C TYR A 284 3.59 -26.01 15.90
N ASN A 285 2.29 -26.21 15.68
CA ASN A 285 1.24 -25.70 16.57
C ASN A 285 1.01 -26.57 17.82
N ARG A 286 1.68 -27.72 17.96
CA ARG A 286 1.43 -28.68 19.05
C ARG A 286 2.46 -28.59 20.18
N GLU A 287 3.67 -28.12 19.91
CA GLU A 287 4.75 -28.04 20.90
C GLU A 287 5.13 -26.58 21.13
N LYS A 288 4.42 -25.95 22.09
CA LYS A 288 4.92 -24.76 22.75
C LYS A 288 6.11 -25.15 23.62
N ASP A 289 7.32 -24.89 23.14
CA ASP A 289 8.46 -24.70 24.03
C ASP A 289 8.66 -23.19 24.20
N ALA A 290 8.25 -22.64 25.36
CA ALA A 290 8.35 -21.22 25.63
C ALA A 290 9.80 -20.70 25.52
N ALA A 291 10.78 -21.58 25.67
CA ALA A 291 12.19 -21.31 25.48
C ALA A 291 12.56 -21.07 24.00
N GLU A 292 11.96 -21.82 23.06
CA GLU A 292 12.20 -21.63 21.61
C GLU A 292 11.59 -20.31 21.13
N ILE A 293 10.39 -19.96 21.61
CA ILE A 293 9.75 -18.67 21.30
C ILE A 293 10.57 -17.51 21.85
N ALA A 294 11.08 -17.62 23.09
CA ALA A 294 11.95 -16.61 23.67
C ALA A 294 13.27 -16.47 22.89
N ARG A 295 13.85 -17.60 22.45
CA ARG A 295 15.07 -17.61 21.64
C ARG A 295 14.85 -16.98 20.26
N ILE A 296 13.73 -17.28 19.61
CA ILE A 296 13.35 -16.69 18.32
C ILE A 296 13.09 -15.18 18.48
N PHE A 297 12.43 -14.78 19.57
CA PHE A 297 12.20 -13.36 19.88
C PHE A 297 13.51 -12.62 20.15
N GLU A 298 14.45 -13.22 20.88
CA GLU A 298 15.81 -12.66 21.04
C GLU A 298 16.55 -12.54 19.71
N GLN A 299 16.43 -13.55 18.83
CA GLN A 299 17.03 -13.48 17.49
C GLN A 299 16.39 -12.39 16.62
N LEU A 300 15.08 -12.18 16.72
CA LEU A 300 14.38 -11.10 16.02
C LEU A 300 14.76 -9.72 16.57
N MET A 301 14.93 -9.56 17.88
CA MET A 301 15.40 -8.31 18.48
C MET A 301 16.89 -8.04 18.21
N ALA A 302 17.69 -9.08 18.01
CA ALA A 302 19.05 -8.94 17.51
C ALA A 302 19.06 -8.48 16.05
N LEU A 303 18.18 -9.03 15.20
CA LEU A 303 18.03 -8.62 13.81
C LEU A 303 17.48 -7.20 13.66
N ASP A 304 16.52 -6.80 14.50
CA ASP A 304 16.00 -5.42 14.57
C ASP A 304 17.10 -4.42 14.91
N LYS A 305 18.04 -4.80 15.81
CA LYS A 305 19.24 -3.99 16.10
C LYS A 305 20.26 -4.00 14.97
N GLU A 306 20.34 -5.08 14.18
CA GLU A 306 21.17 -5.14 12.97
C GLU A 306 20.58 -4.27 11.85
N LEU A 307 19.26 -4.25 11.68
CA LEU A 307 18.52 -3.40 10.75
C LEU A 307 18.56 -1.92 11.16
N ASP A 308 18.39 -1.60 12.44
CA ASP A 308 18.59 -0.25 13.00
C ASP A 308 20.06 0.20 12.85
N ALA A 309 21.01 -0.75 12.78
CA ALA A 309 22.38 -0.45 12.39
C ALA A 309 22.50 -0.21 10.87
N GLU A 310 21.84 -1.01 10.03
CA GLU A 310 21.82 -0.87 8.57
C GLU A 310 21.14 0.43 8.10
N GLU A 311 20.07 0.88 8.77
CA GLU A 311 19.44 2.19 8.56
C GLU A 311 20.33 3.34 9.06
N ARG A 312 21.09 3.15 10.14
CA ARG A 312 22.12 4.12 10.60
C ARG A 312 23.42 4.04 9.82
N ARG A 313 23.46 3.28 8.71
CA ARG A 313 24.66 3.08 7.90
C ARG A 313 25.08 4.34 7.14
N PHE A 314 24.15 5.19 6.67
CA PHE A 314 24.51 6.46 6.02
C PHE A 314 25.19 7.43 7.00
N VAL A 315 24.68 7.55 8.24
CA VAL A 315 25.32 8.35 9.32
C VAL A 315 26.70 7.81 9.70
N ARG A 316 26.86 6.48 9.69
CA ARG A 316 28.12 5.80 10.05
C ARG A 316 29.17 5.81 8.92
N GLU A 317 28.73 5.79 7.66
CA GLU A 317 29.57 5.89 6.46
C GLU A 317 29.82 7.35 6.03
N GLY A 318 29.17 8.32 6.69
CA GLY A 318 29.37 9.76 6.49
C GLY A 318 28.64 10.34 5.29
N PHE A 319 27.43 9.88 5.01
CA PHE A 319 26.52 10.43 4.01
C PHE A 319 25.38 11.21 4.67
N ASP A 320 24.85 12.21 3.99
CA ASP A 320 23.84 13.13 4.52
C ASP A 320 22.41 12.64 4.24
N ASN A 321 22.22 11.76 3.26
CA ASN A 321 20.92 11.23 2.87
C ASN A 321 21.02 9.83 2.20
N ASP A 322 19.86 9.20 1.99
CA ASP A 322 19.75 7.85 1.44
C ASP A 322 20.14 7.79 -0.05
N GLU A 323 20.02 8.90 -0.79
CA GLU A 323 20.37 9.00 -2.20
C GLU A 323 21.88 8.94 -2.41
N GLN A 324 22.65 9.61 -1.56
CA GLN A 324 24.11 9.51 -1.57
C GLN A 324 24.56 8.08 -1.29
N LEU A 325 23.91 7.37 -0.37
CA LEU A 325 24.20 5.96 -0.10
C LEU A 325 23.83 5.06 -1.30
N ALA A 326 22.69 5.30 -1.93
CA ALA A 326 22.28 4.55 -3.12
C ALA A 326 23.23 4.79 -4.31
N ILE A 327 23.71 6.02 -4.50
CA ILE A 327 24.74 6.35 -5.50
C ILE A 327 26.05 5.63 -5.14
N PHE A 328 26.46 5.66 -3.88
CA PHE A 328 27.66 4.95 -3.41
C PHE A 328 27.60 3.45 -3.71
N ASP A 329 26.49 2.79 -3.40
CA ASP A 329 26.28 1.37 -3.67
C ASP A 329 26.30 1.06 -5.17
N LEU A 330 25.79 1.96 -6.03
CA LEU A 330 25.87 1.81 -7.49
C LEU A 330 27.32 1.86 -8.02
N LEU A 331 28.18 2.65 -7.38
CA LEU A 331 29.57 2.87 -7.78
C LEU A 331 30.55 1.82 -7.24
N GLN A 332 30.10 0.90 -6.38
CA GLN A 332 30.97 -0.17 -5.85
C GLN A 332 31.38 -1.17 -6.95
N LYS A 333 32.63 -1.63 -6.86
CA LYS A 333 33.24 -2.63 -7.74
C LYS A 333 34.01 -3.65 -6.89
N GLU A 334 34.20 -4.85 -7.42
CA GLU A 334 35.00 -5.88 -6.76
C GLU A 334 36.48 -5.46 -6.70
N ASN A 335 37.15 -5.78 -5.58
CA ASN A 335 38.59 -5.55 -5.35
C ASN A 335 39.07 -4.09 -5.28
N LEU A 336 38.26 -3.18 -4.71
CA LEU A 336 38.66 -1.79 -4.45
C LEU A 336 39.70 -1.69 -3.33
N LYS A 337 40.72 -0.85 -3.54
CA LYS A 337 41.67 -0.47 -2.49
C LYS A 337 41.04 0.57 -1.56
N PRO A 338 41.51 0.70 -0.30
CA PRO A 338 40.97 1.69 0.65
C PRO A 338 40.96 3.13 0.10
N GLY A 339 42.01 3.56 -0.62
CA GLY A 339 42.06 4.90 -1.22
C GLY A 339 41.13 5.08 -2.43
N GLU A 340 40.71 4.00 -3.09
CA GLU A 340 39.74 4.02 -4.18
C GLU A 340 38.31 4.09 -3.61
N MET A 341 38.06 3.41 -2.49
CA MET A 341 36.79 3.52 -1.75
C MET A 341 36.54 4.95 -1.25
N ASP A 342 37.58 5.64 -0.76
CA ASP A 342 37.45 7.03 -0.31
C ASP A 342 37.08 7.99 -1.46
N ARG A 343 37.61 7.75 -2.66
CA ARG A 343 37.24 8.49 -3.87
C ARG A 343 35.79 8.23 -4.28
N ILE A 344 35.34 6.97 -4.23
CA ILE A 344 33.95 6.62 -4.53
C ILE A 344 33.00 7.24 -3.49
N ARG A 345 33.36 7.22 -2.21
CA ARG A 345 32.60 7.88 -1.14
C ARG A 345 32.48 9.38 -1.39
N LYS A 346 33.58 10.03 -1.78
CA LYS A 346 33.58 11.45 -2.17
C LYS A 346 32.71 11.71 -3.42
N ALA A 347 32.84 10.88 -4.45
CA ALA A 347 32.05 10.99 -5.68
C ALA A 347 30.55 10.92 -5.39
N ALA A 348 30.12 10.00 -4.53
CA ALA A 348 28.71 9.86 -4.17
C ALA A 348 28.19 11.05 -3.33
N ARG A 349 28.99 11.53 -2.37
CA ARG A 349 28.64 12.67 -1.51
C ARG A 349 28.51 13.97 -2.29
N ASP A 350 29.46 14.25 -3.18
CA ASP A 350 29.58 15.56 -3.82
C ASP A 350 28.68 15.72 -5.06
N LEU A 351 28.13 14.63 -5.60
CA LEU A 351 27.37 14.65 -6.85
C LEU A 351 26.10 15.51 -6.76
N LEU A 352 25.22 15.23 -5.78
CA LEU A 352 23.95 15.95 -5.65
C LEU A 352 24.14 17.45 -5.38
N PRO A 353 24.98 17.89 -4.43
CA PRO A 353 25.27 19.31 -4.23
C PRO A 353 25.85 19.99 -5.47
N LYS A 354 26.70 19.31 -6.26
CA LYS A 354 27.22 19.87 -7.51
C LYS A 354 26.12 20.05 -8.56
N LEU A 355 25.17 19.13 -8.67
CA LEU A 355 24.04 19.25 -9.61
C LEU A 355 23.09 20.39 -9.21
N GLU A 356 22.82 20.57 -7.91
CA GLU A 356 22.07 21.69 -7.37
C GLU A 356 22.78 23.03 -7.63
N GLN A 357 24.08 23.12 -7.33
CA GLN A 357 24.87 24.33 -7.54
C GLN A 357 24.92 24.75 -9.02
N ARG A 358 25.03 23.78 -9.94
CA ARG A 358 24.99 24.03 -11.38
C ARG A 358 23.59 24.43 -11.88
N ARG A 359 22.56 24.37 -11.03
CA ARG A 359 21.15 24.66 -11.35
C ARG A 359 20.61 23.84 -12.53
N VAL A 360 21.15 22.64 -12.74
CA VAL A 360 20.72 21.74 -13.82
C VAL A 360 19.45 20.96 -13.45
N LEU A 361 19.15 20.88 -12.16
CA LEU A 361 17.94 20.27 -11.60
C LEU A 361 16.82 21.32 -11.42
N ALA A 362 16.46 22.02 -12.50
CA ALA A 362 15.34 22.97 -12.50
C ALA A 362 13.98 22.25 -12.56
N ASP A 363 12.88 22.96 -12.28
CA ASP A 363 11.52 22.41 -12.37
C ASP A 363 11.29 21.74 -13.74
N TYR A 364 10.80 20.50 -13.71
CA TYR A 364 10.53 19.68 -14.89
C TYR A 364 11.78 19.37 -15.74
N TRP A 365 12.99 19.36 -15.16
CA TRP A 365 14.21 18.90 -15.87
C TRP A 365 14.04 17.47 -16.39
N GLN A 366 13.28 16.66 -15.64
CA GLN A 366 12.88 15.31 -15.99
C GLN A 366 11.94 15.25 -17.18
N GLU A 367 11.36 16.33 -17.71
CA GLU A 367 10.44 16.27 -18.85
C GLU A 367 11.05 16.80 -20.14
N ARG A 368 12.07 17.67 -20.02
CA ARG A 368 12.73 18.31 -21.17
C ARG A 368 14.00 17.54 -21.57
N ALA A 369 14.04 17.05 -22.80
CA ALA A 369 15.20 16.32 -23.34
C ALA A 369 16.52 17.11 -23.24
N ALA A 370 16.49 18.43 -23.46
CA ALA A 370 17.67 19.29 -23.33
C ALA A 370 18.18 19.39 -21.88
N SER A 371 17.28 19.47 -20.90
CA SER A 371 17.63 19.53 -19.47
C SER A 371 18.14 18.18 -18.97
N ARG A 372 17.53 17.07 -19.41
CA ARG A 372 18.05 15.72 -19.12
C ARG A 372 19.47 15.53 -19.64
N ALA A 373 19.75 15.96 -20.87
CA ALA A 373 21.10 15.88 -21.45
C ALA A 373 22.13 16.72 -20.67
N GLN A 374 21.72 17.86 -20.12
CA GLN A 374 22.58 18.68 -19.25
C GLN A 374 22.88 17.98 -17.92
N VAL A 375 21.89 17.34 -17.30
CA VAL A 375 22.08 16.57 -16.06
C VAL A 375 22.95 15.34 -16.33
N GLU A 376 22.70 14.61 -17.40
CA GLU A 376 23.52 13.47 -17.83
C GLU A 376 24.99 13.86 -18.05
N THR A 377 25.22 14.98 -18.73
CA THR A 377 26.57 15.52 -18.95
C THR A 377 27.23 15.90 -17.62
N ALA A 378 26.49 16.55 -16.71
CA ALA A 378 27.03 16.95 -15.41
C ALA A 378 27.37 15.75 -14.50
N ILE A 379 26.56 14.68 -14.54
CA ILE A 379 26.86 13.42 -13.85
C ILE A 379 28.12 12.79 -14.45
N LEU A 380 28.18 12.73 -15.79
CA LEU A 380 29.31 12.12 -16.49
C LEU A 380 30.62 12.84 -16.19
N ASP A 381 30.65 14.18 -16.29
CA ASP A 381 31.82 15.01 -15.95
C ASP A 381 32.29 14.75 -14.52
N HIS A 382 31.35 14.73 -13.57
CA HIS A 382 31.67 14.51 -12.15
C HIS A 382 32.24 13.12 -11.89
N LEU A 383 31.68 12.09 -12.53
CA LEU A 383 32.20 10.72 -12.38
C LEU A 383 33.59 10.57 -13.01
N TYR A 384 33.88 11.24 -14.13
CA TYR A 384 35.24 11.27 -14.68
C TYR A 384 36.25 11.99 -13.80
N GLU A 385 35.83 13.04 -13.09
CA GLU A 385 36.70 13.81 -12.19
C GLU A 385 37.02 13.03 -10.90
N GLU A 386 36.02 12.37 -10.31
CA GLU A 386 36.11 11.85 -8.94
C GLU A 386 36.37 10.34 -8.86
N LEU A 387 36.00 9.55 -9.88
CA LEU A 387 36.24 8.11 -9.85
C LEU A 387 37.74 7.78 -10.02
N PRO A 388 38.22 6.70 -9.38
CA PRO A 388 39.58 6.21 -9.62
C PRO A 388 39.82 5.81 -11.08
N GLU A 389 41.08 5.88 -11.53
CA GLU A 389 41.52 5.46 -12.88
C GLU A 389 41.28 3.97 -13.19
N THR A 390 40.88 3.18 -12.18
CA THR A 390 40.47 1.78 -12.33
C THR A 390 39.10 1.59 -12.98
N PHE A 391 38.35 2.67 -13.16
CA PHE A 391 37.11 2.69 -13.92
C PHE A 391 37.42 3.08 -15.36
N ASP A 392 37.13 2.19 -16.31
CA ASP A 392 37.32 2.50 -17.72
C ASP A 392 36.23 3.43 -18.26
N GLU A 393 36.45 3.96 -19.47
CA GLU A 393 35.55 4.93 -20.09
C GLU A 393 34.11 4.40 -20.26
N ASN A 394 33.95 3.10 -20.52
CA ASN A 394 32.64 2.47 -20.69
C ASN A 394 31.96 2.23 -19.34
N GLU A 395 32.72 1.86 -18.31
CA GLU A 395 32.23 1.71 -16.94
C GLU A 395 31.69 3.03 -16.40
N VAL A 396 32.43 4.13 -16.58
CA VAL A 396 31.98 5.47 -16.16
C VAL A 396 30.70 5.89 -16.88
N ARG A 397 30.59 5.63 -18.19
CA ARG A 397 29.36 5.91 -18.96
C ARG A 397 28.17 5.07 -18.50
N LEU A 398 28.38 3.78 -18.23
CA LEU A 398 27.33 2.89 -17.73
C LEU A 398 26.86 3.30 -16.33
N LEU A 399 27.79 3.66 -15.45
CA LEU A 399 27.48 4.17 -14.12
C LEU A 399 26.73 5.49 -14.18
N SER A 400 27.13 6.41 -15.06
CA SER A 400 26.41 7.67 -15.31
C SER A 400 24.95 7.41 -15.71
N ALA A 401 24.71 6.49 -16.65
CA ALA A 401 23.36 6.11 -17.06
C ALA A 401 22.54 5.47 -15.91
N ARG A 402 23.18 4.65 -15.06
CA ARG A 402 22.51 4.05 -13.89
C ARG A 402 22.16 5.07 -12.82
N VAL A 403 23.05 6.03 -12.57
CA VAL A 403 22.82 7.14 -11.63
C VAL A 403 21.72 8.05 -12.17
N LEU A 404 21.74 8.41 -13.45
CA LEU A 404 20.66 9.15 -14.09
C LEU A 404 19.32 8.39 -13.95
N GLY A 405 19.32 7.09 -14.19
CA GLY A 405 18.13 6.24 -14.02
C GLY A 405 17.61 6.19 -12.57
N LEU A 406 18.50 6.26 -11.57
CA LEU A 406 18.11 6.39 -10.17
C LEU A 406 17.41 7.72 -9.90
N LEU A 407 17.95 8.84 -10.41
CA LEU A 407 17.38 10.19 -10.29
C LEU A 407 16.10 10.41 -11.10
N MET A 408 15.81 9.52 -12.06
CA MET A 408 14.59 9.54 -12.88
C MET A 408 13.43 8.73 -12.30
N ARG A 409 13.61 8.03 -11.17
CA ARG A 409 12.51 7.26 -10.56
C ARG A 409 11.44 8.22 -10.03
N PRO A 410 10.14 8.03 -10.37
CA PRO A 410 9.07 8.84 -9.80
C PRO A 410 8.90 8.47 -8.33
N GLY A 411 9.46 9.31 -7.47
CA GLY A 411 9.42 9.20 -6.02
C GLY A 411 10.15 10.39 -5.42
N ASP A 412 9.40 11.25 -4.74
CA ASP A 412 9.82 12.42 -3.95
C ASP A 412 10.29 13.69 -4.67
N GLU A 413 9.31 14.50 -5.08
CA GLU A 413 9.45 15.94 -5.35
C GLU A 413 9.73 16.79 -4.08
N ARG A 414 10.25 16.19 -2.99
CA ARG A 414 10.76 16.93 -1.82
C ARG A 414 12.29 16.99 -1.74
N ARG A 415 13.01 16.48 -2.73
CA ARG A 415 14.43 16.14 -2.55
C ARG A 415 15.44 17.17 -3.07
N LEU A 416 15.00 18.36 -3.50
CA LEU A 416 15.90 19.46 -3.91
C LEU A 416 15.32 20.82 -3.48
N HIS A 417 15.68 21.28 -2.29
CA HIS A 417 15.56 22.67 -1.88
C HIS A 417 16.84 23.12 -1.17
#